data_AF-A0A6I2VBV5-F1
#
_entry.id   AF-A0A6I2VBV5-F1
#
_cell.length_a   1.000
_cell.length_b   1.000
_cell.length_c   1.000
_cell.angle_alpha   90.00
_cell.angle_beta   90.00
_cell.angle_gamma   90.00
#
_symmetry.space_group_name_H-M   'P 1'
#
loop_
_entity.id
_entity.type
_entity.pdbx_description
1 polymer ?
#
loop_
_entity_poly.entity_id
_entity_poly.type
_entity_poly.pdbx_seq_one_letter_code
_entity_poly.pdbx_strand_id
1 'polypeptide(L)'
;MTDQPEEVAEAEAEFADLAVDSPSVGIIMGSKSDMEVMEKAGAVLEEAGVSFEIRVMSAHRDPETVSEYCSNARTRGMKVIIAGAGLSAALPGVAAAHTDLPVIGVPLSSSLSAAGGLDSILSVVQMPPGVPVAAVGLDNAKNAGHLALRILRA
;
A
#
# COMPACT_ATOMS: atom_id res chain seq x y z
N MET A 1 -44.18 -19.73 16.12
CA MET A 1 -43.45 -19.22 14.94
C MET A 1 -42.90 -17.89 15.36
N THR A 2 -41.70 -17.93 15.90
CA THR A 2 -41.03 -16.87 16.66
C THR A 2 -40.36 -15.87 15.73
N ASP A 3 -40.60 -14.58 16.02
CA ASP A 3 -39.77 -13.34 15.93
C ASP A 3 -38.36 -13.32 15.32
N GLN A 4 -38.04 -14.16 14.33
CA GLN A 4 -36.70 -14.18 13.74
C GLN A 4 -36.24 -12.93 12.95
N PRO A 5 -37.09 -12.01 12.43
CA PRO A 5 -36.56 -10.88 11.66
C PRO A 5 -36.01 -9.73 12.52
N GLU A 6 -36.47 -9.55 13.76
CA GLU A 6 -35.99 -8.48 14.65
C GLU A 6 -34.64 -8.83 15.31
N GLU A 7 -34.45 -10.08 15.76
CA GLU A 7 -33.17 -10.54 16.33
C GLU A 7 -31.99 -10.45 15.35
N VAL A 8 -32.25 -10.66 14.05
CA VAL A 8 -31.20 -10.58 13.01
C VAL A 8 -30.82 -9.13 12.75
N ALA A 9 -31.79 -8.21 12.75
CA ALA A 9 -31.54 -6.78 12.53
C ALA A 9 -30.80 -6.13 13.71
N GLU A 10 -31.11 -6.52 14.96
CA GLU A 10 -30.37 -6.07 16.14
C GLU A 10 -28.93 -6.59 16.15
N ALA A 11 -28.72 -7.86 15.77
CA ALA A 11 -27.38 -8.41 15.64
C ALA A 11 -26.56 -7.68 14.55
N GLU A 12 -27.13 -7.45 13.36
CA GLU A 12 -26.47 -6.70 12.29
C GLU A 12 -26.10 -5.27 12.71
N ALA A 13 -26.94 -4.61 13.52
CA ALA A 13 -26.65 -3.31 14.09
C ALA A 13 -25.51 -3.35 15.13
N GLU A 14 -25.49 -4.36 16.03
CA GLU A 14 -24.39 -4.55 16.98
C GLU A 14 -23.05 -4.85 16.28
N PHE A 15 -23.07 -5.59 15.16
CA PHE A 15 -21.84 -5.85 14.38
C PHE A 15 -21.40 -4.66 13.50
N ALA A 16 -22.30 -3.75 13.14
CA ALA A 16 -21.97 -2.52 12.43
C ALA A 16 -21.18 -1.54 13.33
N ASP A 17 -21.49 -1.51 14.63
CA ASP A 17 -20.78 -0.70 15.63
C ASP A 17 -19.43 -1.32 16.04
N LEU A 18 -19.20 -2.60 15.75
CA LEU A 18 -17.90 -3.26 15.84
C LEU A 18 -17.01 -2.98 14.62
N ALA A 19 -17.11 -1.78 14.03
CA ALA A 19 -16.28 -1.34 12.91
C ALA A 19 -14.79 -1.49 13.29
N VAL A 20 -14.19 -2.62 12.92
CA VAL A 20 -12.76 -2.85 13.02
C VAL A 20 -12.14 -1.86 12.05
N ASP A 21 -11.54 -0.80 12.59
CA ASP A 21 -10.96 0.31 11.82
C ASP A 21 -9.90 -0.24 10.86
N SER A 22 -10.38 -0.58 9.65
CA SER A 22 -9.65 -1.35 8.67
C SER A 22 -8.96 -0.35 7.75
N PRO A 23 -7.65 -0.45 7.55
CA PRO A 23 -6.92 0.55 6.79
C PRO A 23 -7.40 0.55 5.34
N SER A 24 -7.76 1.72 4.82
CA SER A 24 -8.11 1.91 3.40
C SER A 24 -6.86 1.84 2.50
N VAL A 25 -5.71 2.23 3.04
CA VAL A 25 -4.42 2.24 2.32
C VAL A 25 -3.35 1.51 3.12
N GLY A 26 -2.64 0.58 2.48
CA GLY A 26 -1.44 -0.04 3.04
C GLY A 26 -0.18 0.66 2.54
N ILE A 27 0.68 1.15 3.43
CA ILE A 27 1.99 1.71 3.08
C ILE A 27 3.06 0.72 3.51
N ILE A 28 3.84 0.22 2.55
CA ILE A 28 4.89 -0.77 2.79
C ILE A 28 6.25 -0.27 2.30
N MET A 29 7.31 -0.61 3.02
CA MET A 29 8.67 -0.23 2.65
C MET A 29 9.70 -1.31 2.97
N GLY A 30 10.76 -1.38 2.17
CA GLY A 30 11.77 -2.43 2.25
C GLY A 30 12.68 -2.34 3.47
N SER A 31 12.86 -1.13 4.03
CA SER A 31 13.79 -0.84 5.12
C SER A 31 13.25 0.23 6.05
N LYS A 32 13.67 0.20 7.33
CA LYS A 32 13.40 1.30 8.28
C LYS A 32 14.02 2.63 7.85
N SER A 33 15.10 2.59 7.06
CA SER A 33 15.71 3.80 6.49
C SER A 33 14.78 4.55 5.53
N ASP A 34 13.79 3.87 4.98
CA ASP A 34 12.85 4.44 4.01
C ASP A 34 11.71 5.22 4.70
N MET A 35 11.58 5.06 6.02
CA MET A 35 10.47 5.58 6.83
C MET A 35 10.29 7.09 6.70
N GLU A 36 11.39 7.86 6.79
CA GLU A 36 11.35 9.32 6.71
C GLU A 36 10.73 9.82 5.38
N VAL A 37 10.94 9.10 4.29
CA VAL A 37 10.32 9.43 3.00
C VAL A 37 8.88 8.95 2.99
N MET A 38 8.64 7.70 3.34
CA MET A 38 7.34 7.03 3.16
C MET A 38 6.25 7.54 4.11
N GLU A 39 6.58 8.01 5.31
CA GLU A 39 5.63 8.66 6.23
C GLU A 39 4.99 9.90 5.60
N LYS A 40 5.64 10.54 4.61
CA LYS A 40 5.05 11.66 3.88
C LYS A 40 3.82 11.27 3.06
N ALA A 41 3.69 10.00 2.66
CA ALA A 41 2.44 9.48 2.09
C ALA A 41 1.36 9.38 3.16
N GLY A 42 1.71 8.86 4.34
CA GLY A 42 0.82 8.75 5.51
C GLY A 42 0.28 10.11 5.95
N ALA A 43 1.13 11.14 6.03
CA ALA A 43 0.72 12.49 6.38
C ALA A 43 -0.36 13.05 5.43
N VAL A 44 -0.23 12.80 4.12
CA VAL A 44 -1.24 13.21 3.13
C VAL A 44 -2.58 12.49 3.34
N LEU A 45 -2.55 11.21 3.74
CA LEU A 45 -3.76 10.43 4.02
C LEU A 45 -4.41 10.85 5.34
N GLU A 46 -3.60 11.12 6.36
CA GLU A 46 -4.03 11.62 7.68
C GLU A 46 -4.74 12.97 7.54
N GLU A 47 -4.15 13.92 6.82
CA GLU A 47 -4.76 15.24 6.52
C GLU A 47 -6.12 15.11 5.81
N ALA A 48 -6.32 14.03 5.06
CA ALA A 48 -7.56 13.74 4.35
C ALA A 48 -8.55 12.87 5.14
N GLY A 49 -8.22 12.47 6.37
CA GLY A 49 -9.06 11.60 7.20
C GLY A 49 -9.20 10.18 6.66
N VAL A 50 -8.21 9.68 5.90
CA VAL A 50 -8.21 8.32 5.35
C VAL A 50 -7.42 7.38 6.25
N SER A 51 -8.02 6.26 6.66
CA SER A 51 -7.32 5.24 7.46
C SER A 51 -6.20 4.57 6.66
N PHE A 52 -5.03 4.41 7.26
CA PHE A 52 -3.90 3.72 6.66
C PHE A 52 -3.07 2.97 7.70
N GLU A 53 -2.23 2.05 7.24
CA GLU A 53 -1.19 1.43 8.06
C GLU A 53 0.18 1.59 7.39
N ILE A 54 1.24 1.59 8.20
CA ILE A 54 2.62 1.61 7.73
C ILE A 54 3.33 0.35 8.23
N ARG A 55 4.01 -0.38 7.33
CA ARG A 55 4.78 -1.58 7.68
C ARG A 55 6.13 -1.62 6.98
N VAL A 56 7.13 -2.17 7.67
CA VAL A 56 8.45 -2.46 7.09
C VAL A 56 8.50 -3.95 6.74
N MET A 57 8.58 -4.26 5.45
CA MET A 57 8.64 -5.63 4.93
C MET A 57 9.46 -5.65 3.64
N SER A 58 10.33 -6.63 3.51
CA SER A 58 11.37 -6.62 2.47
C SER A 58 11.15 -7.74 1.47
N ALA A 59 10.91 -7.38 0.20
CA ALA A 59 10.70 -8.36 -0.87
C ALA A 59 11.91 -9.31 -1.08
N HIS A 60 13.12 -8.88 -0.73
CA HIS A 60 14.33 -9.70 -0.87
C HIS A 60 14.65 -10.57 0.35
N ARG A 61 14.25 -10.12 1.55
CA ARG A 61 14.67 -10.75 2.81
C ARG A 61 13.55 -11.54 3.48
N ASP A 62 12.30 -11.21 3.17
CA ASP A 62 11.10 -11.79 3.75
C ASP A 62 9.95 -11.77 2.71
N PRO A 63 10.12 -12.49 1.58
CA PRO A 63 9.15 -12.46 0.48
C PRO A 63 7.81 -13.09 0.85
N GLU A 64 7.78 -14.11 1.72
CA GLU A 64 6.53 -14.74 2.15
C GLU A 64 5.61 -13.75 2.86
N THR A 65 6.15 -12.94 3.79
CA THR A 65 5.37 -11.92 4.50
C THR A 65 4.80 -10.87 3.55
N VAL A 66 5.56 -10.46 2.52
CA VAL A 66 5.06 -9.51 1.51
C VAL A 66 3.92 -10.13 0.69
N SER A 67 4.11 -11.38 0.25
CA SER A 67 3.09 -12.12 -0.51
C SER A 67 1.81 -12.29 0.30
N GLU A 68 1.91 -12.73 1.56
CA GLU A 68 0.77 -12.91 2.46
C GLU A 68 0.05 -11.58 2.73
N TYR A 69 0.81 -10.51 2.98
CA TYR A 69 0.25 -9.17 3.19
C TYR A 69 -0.57 -8.70 1.98
N CYS A 70 -0.01 -8.81 0.78
CA CYS A 70 -0.64 -8.31 -0.44
C CYS A 70 -1.83 -9.16 -0.88
N SER A 71 -1.73 -10.49 -0.74
CA SER A 71 -2.80 -11.44 -1.06
C SER A 71 -4.04 -11.23 -0.19
N ASN A 72 -3.83 -10.83 1.07
CA ASN A 72 -4.91 -10.56 2.03
C ASN A 72 -5.31 -9.08 2.09
N ALA A 73 -4.71 -8.19 1.30
CA ALA A 73 -4.96 -6.75 1.43
C ALA A 73 -6.44 -6.39 1.19
N ARG A 74 -7.06 -6.97 0.14
CA ARG A 74 -8.47 -6.73 -0.19
C ARG A 74 -9.41 -7.26 0.89
N THR A 75 -9.15 -8.45 1.44
CA THR A 75 -9.99 -9.06 2.47
C THR A 75 -9.91 -8.28 3.78
N ARG A 76 -8.80 -7.57 4.02
CA ARG A 76 -8.60 -6.62 5.11
C ARG A 76 -9.20 -5.24 4.85
N GLY A 77 -9.97 -5.04 3.77
CA GLY A 77 -10.67 -3.79 3.48
C GLY A 77 -9.86 -2.75 2.70
N MET A 78 -8.57 -2.98 2.44
CA MET A 78 -7.72 -2.04 1.71
C MET A 78 -8.21 -1.85 0.27
N LYS A 79 -7.94 -0.66 -0.26
CA LYS A 79 -8.27 -0.25 -1.64
C LYS A 79 -7.04 0.10 -2.46
N VAL A 80 -5.93 0.47 -1.82
CA VAL A 80 -4.67 0.86 -2.47
C VAL A 80 -3.48 0.40 -1.64
N ILE A 81 -2.40 -0.03 -2.30
CA ILE A 81 -1.10 -0.25 -1.65
C ILE A 81 -0.09 0.78 -2.18
N ILE A 82 0.63 1.44 -1.29
CA ILE A 82 1.77 2.30 -1.60
C ILE A 82 3.03 1.56 -1.18
N ALA A 83 3.94 1.28 -2.12
CA ALA A 83 5.15 0.51 -1.88
C ALA A 83 6.40 1.35 -2.19
N GLY A 84 7.31 1.47 -1.22
CA GLY A 84 8.58 2.18 -1.36
C GLY A 84 9.79 1.25 -1.36
N ALA A 85 10.69 1.40 -2.34
CA ALA A 85 11.96 0.67 -2.36
C ALA A 85 13.04 1.41 -3.17
N GLY A 86 14.30 1.21 -2.77
CA GLY A 86 15.48 1.70 -3.49
C GLY A 86 16.31 0.58 -4.12
N LEU A 87 17.38 0.95 -4.83
CA LEU A 87 18.29 0.04 -5.56
C LEU A 87 17.54 -0.82 -6.59
N SER A 88 17.71 -2.15 -6.55
CA SER A 88 16.84 -3.11 -7.25
C SER A 88 15.46 -3.12 -6.59
N ALA A 89 14.67 -2.07 -6.82
CA ALA A 89 13.44 -1.76 -6.08
C ALA A 89 12.28 -2.72 -6.42
N ALA A 90 12.37 -3.96 -5.93
CA ALA A 90 11.44 -5.04 -6.27
C ALA A 90 10.09 -4.98 -5.52
N LEU A 91 10.01 -4.31 -4.37
CA LEU A 91 8.83 -4.34 -3.50
C LEU A 91 7.52 -3.92 -4.22
N PRO A 92 7.47 -2.84 -5.02
CA PRO A 92 6.25 -2.46 -5.72
C PRO A 92 5.79 -3.51 -6.74
N GLY A 93 6.71 -4.08 -7.51
CA GLY A 93 6.40 -5.13 -8.48
C GLY A 93 5.94 -6.43 -7.83
N VAL A 94 6.59 -6.84 -6.74
CA VAL A 94 6.17 -8.02 -5.95
C VAL A 94 4.79 -7.80 -5.34
N ALA A 95 4.53 -6.62 -4.77
CA ALA A 95 3.21 -6.30 -4.23
C ALA A 95 2.12 -6.42 -5.32
N ALA A 96 2.35 -5.83 -6.49
CA ALA A 96 1.43 -5.90 -7.63
C ALA A 96 1.22 -7.32 -8.17
N ALA A 97 2.20 -8.20 -8.05
CA ALA A 97 2.06 -9.61 -8.47
C ALA A 97 1.16 -10.43 -7.52
N HIS A 98 0.97 -9.97 -6.28
CA HIS A 98 0.24 -10.69 -5.24
C HIS A 98 -1.09 -10.03 -4.85
N THR A 99 -1.54 -9.02 -5.57
CA THR A 99 -2.83 -8.37 -5.30
C THR A 99 -3.48 -7.89 -6.60
N ASP A 100 -4.81 -7.82 -6.60
CA ASP A 100 -5.59 -7.18 -7.67
C ASP A 100 -5.94 -5.72 -7.32
N LEU A 101 -5.46 -5.20 -6.18
CA LEU A 101 -5.56 -3.80 -5.81
C LEU A 101 -4.57 -2.94 -6.60
N PRO A 102 -4.88 -1.66 -6.88
CA PRO A 102 -3.91 -0.70 -7.38
C PRO A 102 -2.69 -0.61 -6.46
N VAL A 103 -1.50 -0.76 -7.06
CA VAL A 103 -0.21 -0.55 -6.39
C VAL A 103 0.48 0.71 -6.92
N ILE A 104 0.81 1.61 -6.01
CA ILE A 104 1.57 2.83 -6.28
C ILE A 104 3.02 2.59 -5.84
N GLY A 105 3.96 2.70 -6.78
CA GLY A 105 5.38 2.52 -6.52
C GLY A 105 6.08 3.85 -6.27
N VAL A 106 6.79 3.96 -5.14
CA VAL A 106 7.69 5.08 -4.84
C VAL A 106 9.13 4.60 -5.02
N PRO A 107 9.81 4.96 -6.13
CA PRO A 107 11.23 4.69 -6.24
C PRO A 107 11.97 5.56 -5.21
N LEU A 108 12.84 4.94 -4.41
CA LEU A 108 13.60 5.60 -3.35
C LEU A 108 15.07 5.68 -3.72
N SER A 109 15.71 6.78 -3.32
CA SER A 109 17.16 6.96 -3.43
C SER A 109 17.87 6.74 -2.09
N SER A 110 19.17 6.47 -2.18
CA SER A 110 20.08 6.34 -1.05
C SER A 110 21.51 6.61 -1.51
N SER A 111 22.46 6.66 -0.57
CA SER A 111 23.89 6.77 -0.88
C SER A 111 24.44 5.64 -1.75
N LEU A 112 23.74 4.49 -1.82
CA LEU A 112 24.10 3.34 -2.63
C LEU A 112 23.48 3.36 -4.03
N SER A 113 22.62 4.33 -4.34
CA SER A 113 21.87 4.34 -5.60
C SER A 113 22.75 4.66 -6.80
N ALA A 114 22.57 3.91 -7.87
CA ALA A 114 23.23 4.17 -9.13
C ALA A 114 22.59 5.37 -9.84
N ALA A 115 23.44 6.25 -10.37
CA ALA A 115 23.03 7.43 -11.14
C ALA A 115 21.93 8.28 -10.47
N GLY A 116 22.01 8.43 -9.15
CA GLY A 116 21.07 9.27 -8.39
C GLY A 116 19.66 8.69 -8.25
N GLY A 117 19.48 7.37 -8.29
CA GLY A 117 18.19 6.70 -8.15
C GLY A 117 17.58 6.21 -9.47
N LEU A 118 18.32 6.26 -10.57
CA LEU A 118 17.85 5.74 -11.86
C LEU A 118 17.58 4.22 -11.79
N ASP A 119 18.37 3.50 -10.99
CA ASP A 119 18.17 2.09 -10.70
C ASP A 119 16.80 1.80 -10.10
N SER A 120 16.39 2.56 -9.08
CA SER A 120 15.08 2.37 -8.44
C SER A 120 13.95 2.83 -9.36
N ILE A 121 14.10 3.96 -10.07
CA ILE A 121 13.11 4.42 -11.05
C ILE A 121 12.82 3.34 -12.10
N LEU A 122 13.87 2.82 -12.75
CA LEU A 122 13.70 1.81 -13.79
C LEU A 122 13.16 0.49 -13.22
N SER A 123 13.58 0.10 -12.02
CA SER A 123 13.08 -1.11 -11.34
C SER A 123 11.58 -1.03 -11.04
N VAL A 124 11.06 0.15 -10.70
CA VAL A 124 9.64 0.34 -10.36
C VAL A 124 8.76 0.51 -11.60
N VAL A 125 9.21 1.27 -12.60
CA VAL A 125 8.35 1.66 -13.74
C VAL A 125 8.28 0.63 -14.86
N GLN A 126 9.34 -0.16 -15.08
CA GLN A 126 9.46 -1.08 -16.23
C GLN A 126 8.81 -2.45 -15.98
N MET A 127 7.55 -2.45 -15.54
CA MET A 127 6.79 -3.69 -15.34
C MET A 127 6.40 -4.35 -16.68
N PRO A 128 6.39 -5.70 -16.75
CA PRO A 128 5.89 -6.41 -17.93
C PRO A 128 4.37 -6.27 -18.07
N PRO A 129 3.81 -6.51 -19.28
CA PRO A 129 2.37 -6.51 -19.49
C PRO A 129 1.63 -7.47 -18.53
N GLY A 130 0.54 -6.99 -17.93
CA GLY A 130 -0.33 -7.77 -17.05
C GLY A 130 -0.14 -7.54 -15.55
N VAL A 131 0.97 -6.92 -15.11
CA VAL A 131 1.24 -6.65 -13.68
C VAL A 131 1.61 -5.17 -13.48
N PRO A 132 0.64 -4.24 -13.55
CA PRO A 132 0.92 -2.81 -13.56
C PRO A 132 1.35 -2.27 -12.19
N VAL A 133 2.24 -1.27 -12.20
CA VAL A 133 2.57 -0.44 -11.04
C VAL A 133 2.45 1.03 -11.44
N ALA A 134 1.72 1.83 -10.67
CA ALA A 134 1.64 3.26 -10.86
C ALA A 134 2.84 3.95 -10.19
N ALA A 135 3.92 4.17 -10.94
CA ALA A 135 5.12 4.82 -10.41
C ALA A 135 4.93 6.35 -10.23
N VAL A 136 5.34 6.88 -9.08
CA VAL A 136 5.49 8.34 -8.87
C VAL A 136 6.96 8.75 -9.05
N GLY A 137 7.25 10.04 -8.89
CA GLY A 137 8.63 10.55 -8.95
C GLY A 137 9.52 9.97 -7.84
N LEU A 138 10.85 10.04 -8.06
CA LEU A 138 11.87 9.64 -7.07
C LEU A 138 11.65 10.33 -5.72
N ASP A 139 11.68 9.56 -4.64
CA ASP A 139 11.45 9.98 -3.25
C ASP A 139 10.12 10.72 -3.01
N ASN A 140 9.17 10.62 -3.93
CA ASN A 140 7.96 11.44 -3.92
C ASN A 140 6.75 10.71 -3.31
N ALA A 141 6.90 10.28 -2.06
CA ALA A 141 5.84 9.63 -1.30
C ALA A 141 4.58 10.53 -1.11
N LYS A 142 4.74 11.86 -1.07
CA LYS A 142 3.58 12.79 -1.03
C LYS A 142 2.67 12.61 -2.23
N ASN A 143 3.23 12.53 -3.43
CA ASN A 143 2.43 12.28 -4.63
C ASN A 143 1.80 10.88 -4.64
N ALA A 144 2.43 9.89 -4.00
CA ALA A 144 1.79 8.59 -3.83
C ALA A 144 0.55 8.68 -2.94
N GLY A 145 0.62 9.42 -1.83
CA GLY A 145 -0.55 9.72 -0.99
C GLY A 145 -1.65 10.45 -1.78
N HIS A 146 -1.30 11.50 -2.53
CA HIS A 146 -2.28 12.21 -3.36
C HIS A 146 -2.90 11.34 -4.47
N LEU A 147 -2.10 10.47 -5.09
CA LEU A 147 -2.61 9.54 -6.10
C LEU A 147 -3.56 8.50 -5.47
N ALA A 148 -3.24 7.99 -4.29
CA ALA A 148 -4.14 7.11 -3.55
C ALA A 148 -5.48 7.81 -3.24
N LEU A 149 -5.46 9.07 -2.78
CA LEU A 149 -6.68 9.85 -2.56
C LEU A 149 -7.53 10.00 -3.83
N ARG A 150 -6.89 10.17 -5.00
CA ARG A 150 -7.61 10.26 -6.28
C ARG A 150 -8.27 8.93 -6.65
N ILE A 151 -7.59 7.81 -6.40
CA ILE A 151 -8.14 6.46 -6.64
C ILE A 151 -9.33 6.19 -5.70
N LEU A 152 -9.22 6.54 -4.42
CA LEU A 152 -10.28 6.34 -3.43
C LEU A 152 -11.55 7.14 -3.70
N ARG A 153 -11.45 8.24 -4.47
CA ARG A 153 -12.55 9.14 -4.82
C ARG A 153 -13.12 8.89 -6.23
N ALA A 154 -12.60 7.88 -6.93
CA ALA A 154 -13.00 7.56 -8.29
C ALA A 154 -14.31 6.77 -8.36
#